data_AF-A0A1B8PDC8-F1
#
_entry.id   AF-A0A1B8PDC8-F1
#
_cell.length_a   1.000
_cell.length_b   1.000
_cell.length_c   1.000
_cell.angle_alpha   90.00
_cell.angle_beta   90.00
_cell.angle_gamma   90.00
#
_symmetry.space_group_name_H-M   'P 1'
#
loop_
_entity.id
_entity.type
_entity.pdbx_description
1 polymer ?
#
loop_
_entity_poly.entity_id
_entity_poly.type
_entity_poly.pdbx_seq_one_letter_code
_entity_poly.pdbx_strand_id
1 'polypeptide(L)'
;MNAIILAAGLGSRFKEITQTTHKALLDIHGIPNLERTLAFLRQANIDNIVIVTGYLHEQFNYLQEKYNCTLIHNEKYREYNSIYSFSLAQDFFNDCYVIDADVVLNRNIFLTKPSHSKYFTVIRSKTHNEWLPILNSNGQVIRIDIGSLNQPSLSGISFWTTQDCNTILNLLKDYLSEVRLKNPKLYWDTIPMEYIEKLNIYTEQLNSDDIFEMDNLDDYHHILQKLTPNKEK
;
A
#
# COMPACT_ATOMS: atom_id res chain seq x y z
N MET A 1 3.77 11.91 -11.75
CA MET A 1 3.74 11.14 -10.49
C MET A 1 3.05 9.84 -10.79
N ASN A 2 3.57 8.74 -10.26
CA ASN A 2 3.08 7.39 -10.54
C ASN A 2 2.43 6.81 -9.28
N ALA A 3 1.66 5.74 -9.43
CA ALA A 3 1.18 4.94 -8.31
C ALA A 3 1.29 3.45 -8.63
N ILE A 4 1.89 2.70 -7.71
CA ILE A 4 1.93 1.23 -7.70
C ILE A 4 0.98 0.77 -6.60
N ILE A 5 0.00 -0.05 -6.97
CA ILE A 5 -0.93 -0.68 -6.04
C ILE A 5 -0.63 -2.17 -5.96
N LEU A 6 -0.33 -2.67 -4.76
CA LEU A 6 -0.02 -4.08 -4.51
C LEU A 6 -1.30 -4.82 -4.10
N ALA A 7 -1.88 -5.57 -5.03
CA ALA A 7 -3.18 -6.23 -4.90
C ALA A 7 -3.12 -7.74 -5.22
N ALA A 8 -1.95 -8.38 -5.10
CA ALA A 8 -1.78 -9.79 -5.46
C ALA A 8 -2.17 -10.79 -4.35
N GLY A 9 -2.28 -10.31 -3.12
CA GLY A 9 -2.40 -11.15 -1.92
C GLY A 9 -3.73 -11.88 -1.78
N LEU A 10 -3.70 -13.03 -1.11
CA LEU A 10 -4.86 -13.91 -0.94
C LEU A 10 -5.97 -13.36 -0.03
N GLY A 11 -5.63 -12.46 0.90
CA GLY A 11 -6.58 -12.02 1.94
C GLY A 11 -7.03 -13.18 2.85
N SER A 12 -6.18 -14.17 3.11
CA SER A 12 -6.53 -15.44 3.76
C SER A 12 -7.25 -15.33 5.12
N ARG A 13 -7.16 -14.18 5.79
CA ARG A 13 -7.85 -13.86 7.05
C ARG A 13 -9.36 -13.60 6.89
N PHE A 14 -9.86 -13.39 5.66
CA PHE A 14 -11.28 -13.13 5.34
C PHE A 14 -12.14 -14.40 5.10
N LYS A 15 -11.57 -15.60 5.27
CA LYS A 15 -12.28 -16.89 5.17
C LYS A 15 -13.12 -17.00 3.87
N GLU A 16 -14.45 -17.09 4.01
CA GLU A 16 -15.39 -17.41 2.92
C GLU A 16 -15.62 -16.26 1.95
N ILE A 17 -15.63 -15.01 2.40
CA ILE A 17 -15.94 -13.85 1.55
C ILE A 17 -14.89 -13.67 0.46
N THR A 18 -13.62 -13.87 0.81
CA THR A 18 -12.52 -13.78 -0.16
C THR A 18 -12.48 -14.93 -1.16
N GLN A 19 -13.28 -15.99 -1.00
CA GLN A 19 -13.30 -17.08 -1.99
C GLN A 19 -13.88 -16.63 -3.34
N THR A 20 -14.78 -15.66 -3.30
CA THR A 20 -15.52 -15.18 -4.48
C THR A 20 -15.26 -13.72 -4.80
N THR A 21 -14.76 -12.91 -3.86
CA THR A 21 -14.46 -11.49 -4.10
C THR A 21 -13.12 -11.11 -3.50
N HIS A 22 -12.22 -10.55 -4.31
CA HIS A 22 -10.93 -10.09 -3.80
C HIS A 22 -11.13 -8.98 -2.75
N LYS A 23 -10.35 -8.97 -1.65
CA LYS A 23 -10.51 -7.99 -0.54
C LYS A 23 -10.51 -6.54 -1.02
N ALA A 24 -9.62 -6.19 -1.94
CA ALA A 24 -9.52 -4.86 -2.54
C ALA A 24 -10.77 -4.44 -3.32
N LEU A 25 -11.65 -5.38 -3.67
CA LEU A 25 -12.88 -5.15 -4.43
C LEU A 25 -14.14 -5.31 -3.56
N LEU A 26 -13.99 -5.45 -2.24
CA LEU A 26 -15.13 -5.45 -1.33
C LEU A 26 -15.86 -4.10 -1.39
N ASP A 27 -17.19 -4.17 -1.40
CA ASP A 27 -18.06 -3.01 -1.46
C ASP A 27 -18.02 -2.20 -0.17
N ILE A 28 -17.83 -0.90 -0.26
CA ILE A 28 -17.91 0.00 0.88
C ILE A 28 -18.92 1.10 0.54
N HIS A 29 -20.18 0.83 0.88
CA HIS A 29 -21.33 1.69 0.61
C HIS A 29 -21.52 1.98 -0.89
N GLY A 30 -21.53 0.94 -1.72
CA GLY A 30 -21.78 1.01 -3.16
C GLY A 30 -20.55 1.30 -4.00
N ILE A 31 -19.36 1.40 -3.39
CA ILE A 31 -18.09 1.67 -4.09
C ILE A 31 -17.06 0.63 -3.64
N PRO A 32 -16.49 -0.18 -4.56
CA PRO A 32 -15.39 -1.09 -4.24
C PRO A 32 -14.20 -0.34 -3.61
N ASN A 33 -13.53 -0.93 -2.62
CA ASN A 33 -12.43 -0.26 -1.92
C ASN A 33 -11.37 0.33 -2.87
N LEU A 34 -10.91 -0.47 -3.83
CA LEU A 34 -9.87 -0.04 -4.77
C LEU A 34 -10.34 1.09 -5.69
N GLU A 35 -11.62 1.12 -6.08
CA GLU A 35 -12.18 2.22 -6.86
C GLU A 35 -12.08 3.56 -6.12
N ARG A 36 -12.25 3.55 -4.80
CA ARG A 36 -12.09 4.73 -3.95
C ARG A 36 -10.67 5.28 -4.03
N THR A 37 -9.68 4.41 -3.89
CA THR A 37 -8.26 4.78 -4.02
C THR A 37 -7.95 5.32 -5.42
N LEU A 38 -8.44 4.66 -6.48
CA LEU A 38 -8.25 5.09 -7.86
C LEU A 38 -8.90 6.46 -8.14
N ALA A 39 -10.11 6.70 -7.62
CA ALA A 39 -10.77 8.00 -7.73
C ALA A 39 -9.97 9.12 -7.05
N PHE A 40 -9.41 8.86 -5.86
CA PHE A 40 -8.56 9.82 -5.15
C PHE A 40 -7.25 10.12 -5.88
N LEU A 41 -6.59 9.10 -6.43
CA LEU A 41 -5.38 9.27 -7.25
C LEU A 41 -5.67 10.15 -8.48
N ARG A 42 -6.76 9.86 -9.21
CA ARG A 42 -7.15 10.66 -10.39
C ARG A 42 -7.52 12.09 -10.04
N GLN A 43 -8.23 12.33 -8.94
CA GLN A 43 -8.55 13.68 -8.46
C GLN A 43 -7.27 14.47 -8.12
N ALA A 44 -6.19 13.79 -7.74
CA ALA A 44 -4.88 14.38 -7.50
C ALA A 44 -4.00 14.49 -8.76
N ASN A 45 -4.54 14.22 -9.96
CA ASN A 45 -3.81 14.19 -11.24
C ASN A 45 -2.67 13.14 -11.27
N ILE A 46 -2.91 11.98 -10.67
CA ILE A 46 -2.00 10.82 -10.70
C ILE A 46 -2.60 9.80 -11.66
N ASP A 47 -2.27 9.91 -12.95
CA ASP A 47 -2.86 9.09 -14.01
C ASP A 47 -2.05 7.83 -14.33
N ASN A 48 -0.75 7.82 -14.03
CA ASN A 48 0.14 6.68 -14.28
C ASN A 48 0.01 5.66 -13.14
N ILE A 49 -1.05 4.85 -13.21
CA ILE A 49 -1.38 3.87 -12.18
C ILE A 49 -1.13 2.45 -12.71
N VAL A 50 -0.38 1.67 -11.93
CA VAL A 50 -0.21 0.23 -12.14
C VAL A 50 -0.73 -0.54 -10.92
N ILE A 51 -1.46 -1.62 -11.18
CA ILE A 51 -2.03 -2.49 -10.16
C ILE A 51 -1.45 -3.89 -10.39
N VAL A 52 -0.69 -4.38 -9.40
CA VAL A 52 -0.14 -5.73 -9.43
C VAL A 52 -1.14 -6.66 -8.79
N THR A 53 -1.76 -7.50 -9.61
CA THR A 53 -2.82 -8.45 -9.24
C THR A 53 -2.25 -9.86 -9.10
N GLY A 54 -3.04 -10.80 -8.57
CA GLY A 54 -2.62 -12.18 -8.36
C GLY A 54 -3.84 -13.05 -8.13
N TYR A 55 -4.20 -13.23 -6.87
CA TYR A 55 -5.44 -13.92 -6.52
C TYR A 55 -6.67 -13.23 -7.16
N LEU A 56 -7.55 -14.01 -7.78
CA LEU A 56 -8.77 -13.52 -8.47
C LEU A 56 -8.52 -12.36 -9.46
N HIS A 57 -7.36 -12.34 -10.12
CA HIS A 57 -6.92 -11.21 -10.96
C HIS A 57 -7.93 -10.76 -12.03
N GLU A 58 -8.72 -11.67 -12.61
CA GLU A 58 -9.72 -11.35 -13.64
C GLU A 58 -10.77 -10.34 -13.15
N GLN A 59 -11.05 -10.30 -11.84
CA GLN A 59 -12.00 -9.34 -11.25
C GLN A 59 -11.54 -7.89 -11.38
N PHE A 60 -10.26 -7.64 -11.64
CA PHE A 60 -9.71 -6.30 -11.79
C PHE A 60 -9.78 -5.78 -13.22
N ASN A 61 -10.06 -6.64 -14.22
CA ASN A 61 -9.96 -6.30 -15.65
C ASN A 61 -10.76 -5.05 -16.03
N TYR A 62 -11.95 -4.88 -15.45
CA TYR A 62 -12.83 -3.73 -15.73
C TYR A 62 -12.20 -2.38 -15.31
N LEU A 63 -11.23 -2.38 -14.39
CA LEU A 63 -10.55 -1.17 -13.93
C LEU A 63 -9.68 -0.55 -15.02
N GLN A 64 -9.14 -1.34 -15.96
CA GLN A 64 -8.32 -0.84 -17.05
C GLN A 64 -9.08 0.19 -17.89
N GLU A 65 -10.30 -0.14 -18.30
CA GLU A 65 -11.14 0.75 -19.09
C GLU A 65 -11.71 1.88 -18.23
N LYS A 66 -12.20 1.58 -17.03
CA LYS A 66 -12.87 2.56 -16.17
C LYS A 66 -11.93 3.63 -15.61
N TYR A 67 -10.67 3.29 -15.31
CA TYR A 67 -9.72 4.18 -14.65
C TYR A 67 -8.45 4.46 -15.47
N ASN A 68 -8.30 3.88 -16.66
CA ASN A 68 -7.11 3.99 -17.49
C ASN A 68 -5.82 3.56 -16.75
N CYS A 69 -5.88 2.43 -16.05
CA CYS A 69 -4.74 1.86 -15.31
C CYS A 69 -4.14 0.64 -16.02
N THR A 70 -2.90 0.32 -15.69
CA THR A 70 -2.22 -0.90 -16.14
C THR A 70 -2.40 -2.02 -15.11
N LEU A 71 -2.74 -3.23 -15.56
CA LEU A 71 -2.74 -4.42 -14.70
C LEU A 71 -1.53 -5.28 -15.01
N ILE A 72 -0.86 -5.76 -13.97
CA ILE A 72 0.22 -6.75 -14.09
C ILE A 72 -0.20 -7.97 -13.27
N HIS A 73 -0.21 -9.16 -13.88
CA HIS A 73 -0.52 -10.40 -13.17
C HIS A 73 0.75 -11.02 -12.58
N ASN A 74 0.80 -11.14 -11.25
CA ASN A 74 1.82 -11.89 -10.55
C ASN A 74 1.40 -13.37 -10.47
N GLU A 75 1.91 -14.21 -11.36
CA GLU A 75 1.68 -15.66 -11.33
C GLU A 75 2.23 -16.34 -10.06
N LYS A 76 3.23 -15.72 -9.43
CA LYS A 76 3.94 -16.21 -8.23
C LYS A 76 3.37 -15.67 -6.92
N TYR A 77 2.14 -15.13 -6.93
CA TYR A 77 1.48 -14.56 -5.75
C TYR A 77 1.33 -15.53 -4.56
N ARG A 78 1.39 -16.85 -4.80
CA ARG A 78 1.38 -17.88 -3.75
C ARG A 78 2.76 -18.30 -3.28
N GLU A 79 3.79 -18.04 -4.07
CA GLU A 79 5.16 -18.50 -3.83
C GLU A 79 5.98 -17.44 -3.11
N TYR A 80 5.81 -16.17 -3.47
CA TYR A 80 6.65 -15.06 -3.00
C TYR A 80 5.82 -13.96 -2.34
N ASN A 81 6.45 -13.21 -1.44
CA ASN A 81 5.83 -12.08 -0.76
C ASN A 81 5.93 -10.77 -1.60
N SER A 82 5.53 -9.62 -1.04
CA SER A 82 5.25 -8.38 -1.77
C SER A 82 6.43 -7.81 -2.56
N ILE A 83 7.68 -8.15 -2.19
CA ILE A 83 8.86 -7.73 -2.95
C ILE A 83 8.82 -8.19 -4.42
N TYR A 84 8.28 -9.39 -4.68
CA TYR A 84 8.19 -9.89 -6.05
C TYR A 84 7.11 -9.14 -6.82
N SER A 85 5.94 -8.91 -6.21
CA SER A 85 4.88 -8.08 -6.79
C SER A 85 5.40 -6.68 -7.13
N PHE A 86 6.14 -6.05 -6.21
CA PHE A 86 6.79 -4.76 -6.44
C PHE A 86 7.78 -4.80 -7.62
N SER A 87 8.61 -5.85 -7.71
CA SER A 87 9.61 -5.99 -8.78
C SER A 87 8.99 -6.05 -10.19
N LEU A 88 7.78 -6.62 -10.32
CA LEU A 88 7.06 -6.66 -11.60
C LEU A 88 6.60 -5.27 -12.07
N ALA A 89 6.44 -4.32 -11.14
CA ALA A 89 6.04 -2.94 -11.42
C ALA A 89 7.20 -1.94 -11.34
N GLN A 90 8.45 -2.41 -11.27
CA GLN A 90 9.62 -1.55 -11.03
C GLN A 90 9.79 -0.41 -12.05
N ASP A 91 9.36 -0.61 -13.31
CA ASP A 91 9.45 0.39 -14.37
C ASP A 91 8.52 1.60 -14.13
N PHE A 92 7.52 1.46 -13.26
CA PHE A 92 6.64 2.54 -12.82
C PHE A 92 7.18 3.26 -11.57
N PHE A 93 8.24 2.77 -10.94
CA PHE A 93 8.73 3.28 -9.68
C PHE A 93 9.66 4.49 -9.86
N ASN A 94 9.07 5.65 -10.15
CA ASN A 94 9.75 6.93 -10.24
C ASN A 94 8.77 8.04 -9.82
N ASP A 95 9.11 8.80 -8.77
CA ASP A 95 8.22 9.84 -8.21
C ASP A 95 6.82 9.25 -7.95
N CYS A 96 6.76 8.28 -7.04
CA CYS A 96 5.74 7.24 -7.03
C CYS A 96 5.15 6.97 -5.64
N TYR A 97 3.84 6.80 -5.58
CA TYR A 97 3.17 6.21 -4.43
C TYR A 97 3.22 4.68 -4.50
N VAL A 98 3.46 4.02 -3.36
CA VAL A 98 3.26 2.58 -3.21
C VAL A 98 2.15 2.37 -2.18
N ILE A 99 1.12 1.62 -2.56
CA ILE A 99 -0.13 1.48 -1.82
C ILE A 99 -0.49 -0.01 -1.69
N ASP A 100 -0.71 -0.46 -0.46
CA ASP A 100 -1.32 -1.75 -0.19
C ASP A 100 -2.84 -1.70 -0.44
N ALA A 101 -3.38 -2.68 -1.17
CA ALA A 101 -4.75 -2.62 -1.67
C ALA A 101 -5.84 -2.93 -0.61
N ASP A 102 -5.46 -3.30 0.60
CA ASP A 102 -6.32 -3.48 1.78
C ASP A 102 -6.47 -2.23 2.65
N VAL A 103 -5.76 -1.16 2.29
CA VAL A 103 -5.97 0.13 2.91
C VAL A 103 -7.28 0.74 2.39
N VAL A 104 -8.10 1.26 3.31
CA VAL A 104 -9.34 1.98 3.02
C VAL A 104 -9.17 3.45 3.41
N LEU A 105 -9.18 4.34 2.42
CA LEU A 105 -9.08 5.78 2.64
C LEU A 105 -10.46 6.42 2.85
N ASN A 106 -10.64 7.22 3.89
CA ASN A 106 -11.86 8.01 4.09
C ASN A 106 -11.78 9.38 3.39
N ARG A 107 -10.57 9.92 3.22
CA ARG A 107 -10.33 11.17 2.51
C ARG A 107 -9.20 11.04 1.50
N ASN A 108 -9.15 11.98 0.57
CA ASN A 108 -8.06 12.07 -0.39
C ASN A 108 -6.79 12.63 0.28
N ILE A 109 -5.77 11.79 0.46
CA ILE A 109 -4.46 12.17 1.02
C ILE A 109 -3.44 12.55 -0.07
N PHE A 110 -3.79 12.40 -1.35
CA PHE A 110 -2.88 12.56 -2.48
C PHE A 110 -2.88 13.98 -3.08
N LEU A 111 -3.75 14.88 -2.60
CA LEU A 111 -3.97 16.21 -3.17
C LEU A 111 -2.73 17.11 -3.17
N THR A 112 -1.77 16.86 -2.29
CA THR A 112 -0.50 17.60 -2.22
C THR A 112 0.66 16.66 -2.48
N LYS A 113 1.42 16.94 -3.54
CA LYS A 113 2.65 16.20 -3.84
C LYS A 113 3.68 16.40 -2.72
N PRO A 114 4.21 15.32 -2.11
CA PRO A 114 5.28 15.46 -1.13
C PRO A 114 6.59 15.96 -1.73
N SER A 115 7.36 16.75 -0.97
CA SER A 115 8.70 17.22 -1.36
C SER A 115 9.81 16.21 -1.05
N HIS A 116 9.54 15.23 -0.19
CA HIS A 116 10.47 14.18 0.23
C HIS A 116 9.75 12.84 0.23
N SER A 117 10.53 11.76 0.18
CA SER A 117 9.99 10.42 0.38
C SER A 117 9.41 10.33 1.79
N LYS A 118 8.28 9.65 1.93
CA LYS A 118 7.58 9.57 3.20
C LYS A 118 6.76 8.30 3.37
N TYR A 119 6.68 7.87 4.62
CA TYR A 119 5.65 6.95 5.08
C TYR A 119 4.46 7.74 5.63
N PHE A 120 3.25 7.36 5.23
CA PHE A 120 2.05 7.80 5.93
C PHE A 120 1.87 6.90 7.15
N THR A 121 1.61 7.53 8.30
CA THR A 121 1.48 6.81 9.57
C THR A 121 0.10 7.01 10.19
N VAL A 122 -0.35 6.02 10.96
CA VAL A 122 -1.60 6.09 11.72
C VAL A 122 -1.35 5.59 13.14
N ILE A 123 -2.01 6.20 14.13
CA ILE A 123 -1.96 5.70 15.51
C ILE A 123 -3.15 4.77 15.70
N ARG A 124 -2.87 3.52 16.04
CA ARG A 124 -3.88 2.48 16.25
C ARG A 124 -4.03 2.14 17.73
N SER A 125 -5.27 1.99 18.17
CA SER A 125 -5.60 1.68 19.57
C SER A 125 -5.53 0.19 19.92
N LYS A 126 -5.50 -0.71 18.92
CA LYS A 126 -5.57 -2.16 19.11
C LYS A 126 -4.75 -2.90 18.04
N THR A 127 -3.43 -2.90 18.17
CA THR A 127 -2.54 -3.64 17.27
C THR A 127 -1.32 -4.20 17.99
N HIS A 128 -0.79 -5.28 17.42
CA HIS A 128 0.41 -5.96 17.86
C HIS A 128 1.32 -6.21 16.66
N ASN A 129 2.62 -5.97 16.82
CA ASN A 129 3.66 -6.18 15.79
C ASN A 129 3.56 -5.26 14.57
N GLU A 130 3.34 -3.98 14.84
CA GLU A 130 3.35 -2.92 13.84
C GLU A 130 4.76 -2.42 13.56
N TRP A 131 4.98 -1.92 12.34
CA TRP A 131 6.21 -1.24 11.96
C TRP A 131 6.16 0.22 12.40
N LEU A 132 7.09 0.61 13.27
CA LEU A 132 7.16 1.92 13.92
C LEU A 132 8.37 2.70 13.40
N PRO A 133 8.18 3.79 12.65
CA PRO A 133 9.28 4.61 12.18
C PRO A 133 9.84 5.42 13.36
N ILE A 134 11.14 5.27 13.62
CA ILE A 134 11.84 6.05 14.64
C ILE A 134 12.53 7.23 13.97
N LEU A 135 12.25 8.43 14.49
CA LEU A 135 12.71 9.68 13.89
C LEU A 135 13.91 10.26 14.66
N ASN A 136 14.79 10.94 13.94
CA ASN A 136 15.80 11.82 14.56
C ASN A 136 15.20 13.20 14.90
N SER A 137 16.03 14.09 15.47
CA SER A 137 15.63 15.45 15.83
C SER A 137 15.16 16.32 14.65
N ASN A 138 15.51 15.95 13.42
CA ASN A 138 15.12 16.65 12.20
C ASN A 138 13.86 16.06 11.56
N GLY A 139 13.24 15.04 12.17
CA GLY A 139 12.05 14.37 11.65
C GLY A 139 12.31 13.33 10.57
N GLN A 140 13.57 13.00 10.28
CA GLN A 140 13.91 11.95 9.34
C GLN A 140 13.82 10.58 10.00
N VAL A 141 13.34 9.58 9.25
CA VAL A 141 13.31 8.18 9.71
C VAL A 141 14.73 7.62 9.72
N ILE A 142 15.17 7.09 10.87
CA ILE A 142 16.52 6.52 11.06
C ILE A 142 16.52 5.02 11.30
N ARG A 143 15.36 4.43 11.64
CA ARG A 143 15.12 2.99 11.67
C ARG A 143 13.61 2.71 11.73
N ILE A 144 13.24 1.47 11.47
CA ILE A 144 11.87 0.97 11.67
C ILE A 144 11.94 -0.17 12.69
N ASP A 145 11.31 0.03 13.85
CA ASP A 145 11.23 -0.98 14.91
C ASP A 145 9.91 -1.76 14.81
N ILE A 146 9.85 -2.95 15.40
CA ILE A 146 8.58 -3.67 15.59
C ILE A 146 8.08 -3.35 16.99
N GLY A 147 6.85 -2.84 17.08
CA GLY A 147 6.25 -2.52 18.37
C GLY A 147 4.74 -2.71 18.38
N SER A 148 4.11 -2.14 19.40
CA SER A 148 2.68 -2.27 19.62
C SER A 148 2.11 -1.01 20.26
N LEU A 149 0.82 -0.76 19.96
CA LEU A 149 -0.11 0.19 20.57
C LEU A 149 0.33 1.66 20.64
N ASN A 150 -0.62 2.57 20.35
CA ASN A 150 -0.56 4.00 20.65
C ASN A 150 0.70 4.74 20.14
N GLN A 151 1.31 4.22 19.08
CA GLN A 151 2.44 4.84 18.39
C GLN A 151 2.13 4.95 16.90
N PRO A 152 2.68 5.95 16.21
CA PRO A 152 2.62 6.03 14.76
C PRO A 152 3.17 4.74 14.14
N SER A 153 2.35 4.04 13.36
CA SER A 153 2.80 2.89 12.56
C SER A 153 2.58 3.11 11.07
N LEU A 154 3.34 2.40 10.25
CA LEU A 154 3.19 2.43 8.78
C LEU A 154 1.75 2.06 8.40
N SER A 155 1.14 2.83 7.50
CA SER A 155 -0.26 2.66 7.14
C SER A 155 -0.51 1.83 5.88
N GLY A 156 0.53 1.25 5.27
CA GLY A 156 0.46 0.64 3.94
C GLY A 156 0.46 1.64 2.77
N ILE A 157 0.75 2.92 3.04
CA ILE A 157 0.92 3.95 1.99
C ILE A 157 2.25 4.66 2.19
N SER A 158 3.02 4.78 1.10
CA SER A 158 4.26 5.55 1.06
C SER A 158 4.39 6.33 -0.24
N PHE A 159 5.23 7.34 -0.24
CA PHE A 159 5.65 8.09 -1.43
C PHE A 159 7.16 8.12 -1.52
N TRP A 160 7.69 8.04 -2.75
CA TRP A 160 9.12 7.99 -3.02
C TRP A 160 9.50 8.98 -4.11
N THR A 161 10.47 9.84 -3.82
CA THR A 161 11.04 10.76 -4.81
C THR A 161 11.86 10.00 -5.84
N THR A 162 12.05 10.58 -7.04
CA THR A 162 12.93 10.01 -8.09
C THR A 162 14.30 9.58 -7.56
N GLN A 163 14.92 10.38 -6.67
CA GLN A 163 16.22 10.05 -6.11
C GLN A 163 16.19 8.76 -5.29
N ASP A 164 15.26 8.64 -4.35
CA ASP A 164 15.15 7.46 -3.49
C ASP A 164 14.62 6.25 -4.28
N CYS A 165 13.77 6.47 -5.29
CA CYS A 165 13.36 5.42 -6.23
C CYS A 165 14.57 4.78 -6.90
N ASN A 166 15.48 5.59 -7.46
CA ASN A 166 16.69 5.09 -8.12
C ASN A 166 17.60 4.31 -7.14
N THR A 167 17.73 4.78 -5.91
CA THR A 167 18.48 4.06 -4.86
C THR A 167 17.86 2.68 -4.60
N ILE A 168 16.55 2.61 -4.37
CA ILE A 168 15.83 1.36 -4.10
C ILE A 168 15.89 0.41 -5.30
N LEU A 169 15.71 0.89 -6.53
CA LEU A 169 15.80 0.06 -7.74
C LEU A 169 17.19 -0.54 -7.96
N ASN A 170 18.24 0.20 -7.61
CA ASN A 170 19.60 -0.33 -7.66
C ASN A 170 19.80 -1.47 -6.65
N LEU A 171 19.23 -1.33 -5.45
CA LEU A 171 19.32 -2.33 -4.38
C LEU A 171 18.42 -3.54 -4.65
N LEU A 172 17.26 -3.35 -5.30
CA LEU A 172 16.27 -4.39 -5.59
C LEU A 172 16.90 -5.62 -6.28
N LYS A 173 17.87 -5.40 -7.17
CA LYS A 173 18.56 -6.47 -7.92
C LYS A 173 19.16 -7.55 -7.01
N ASP A 174 19.62 -7.16 -5.82
CA ASP A 174 20.24 -8.08 -4.86
C ASP A 174 19.22 -8.97 -4.14
N TYR A 175 17.92 -8.66 -4.28
CA TYR A 175 16.81 -9.38 -3.62
C TYR A 175 16.07 -10.36 -4.54
N LEU A 176 16.32 -10.33 -5.86
CA LEU A 176 15.56 -11.10 -6.84
C LEU A 176 16.09 -12.52 -7.08
N SER A 177 17.08 -12.97 -6.30
CA SER A 177 17.50 -14.37 -6.35
C SER A 177 16.42 -15.29 -5.76
N GLU A 178 16.22 -16.46 -6.37
CA GLU A 178 15.20 -17.43 -5.95
C GLU A 178 15.32 -17.80 -4.46
N VAL A 179 16.55 -17.92 -3.94
CA VAL A 179 16.83 -18.20 -2.53
C VAL A 179 16.25 -17.12 -1.61
N ARG A 180 16.39 -15.84 -1.98
CA ARG A 180 15.84 -14.73 -1.18
C ARG A 180 14.34 -14.65 -1.32
N LEU A 181 13.80 -14.79 -2.53
CA LEU A 181 12.36 -14.68 -2.79
C LEU A 181 11.53 -15.74 -2.05
N LYS A 182 12.11 -16.90 -1.75
CA LYS A 182 11.49 -17.95 -0.91
C LYS A 182 11.35 -17.56 0.57
N ASN A 183 11.96 -16.48 1.03
CA ASN A 183 11.78 -16.00 2.40
C ASN A 183 10.37 -15.37 2.55
N PRO A 184 9.46 -15.96 3.35
CA PRO A 184 8.10 -15.45 3.49
C PRO A 184 8.04 -14.10 4.22
N LYS A 185 9.14 -13.62 4.80
CA LYS A 185 9.23 -12.30 5.44
C LYS A 185 9.83 -11.22 4.53
N LEU A 186 10.05 -11.53 3.25
CA LEU A 186 10.68 -10.59 2.33
C LEU A 186 9.62 -9.68 1.68
N TYR A 187 9.25 -8.64 2.39
CA TYR A 187 8.39 -7.58 1.91
C TYR A 187 9.18 -6.60 1.03
N TRP A 188 8.52 -5.84 0.16
CA TRP A 188 9.22 -4.80 -0.61
C TRP A 188 9.81 -3.74 0.32
N ASP A 189 9.13 -3.43 1.44
CA ASP A 189 9.60 -2.52 2.50
C ASP A 189 10.91 -2.98 3.16
N THR A 190 11.31 -4.25 3.02
CA THR A 190 12.59 -4.73 3.52
C THR A 190 13.75 -3.91 2.96
N ILE A 191 13.68 -3.48 1.69
CA ILE A 191 14.74 -2.68 1.06
C ILE A 191 14.90 -1.30 1.75
N PRO A 192 13.86 -0.44 1.82
CA PRO A 192 14.00 0.85 2.48
C PRO A 192 14.29 0.74 3.98
N MET A 193 13.86 -0.34 4.65
CA MET A 193 14.20 -0.58 6.05
C MET A 193 15.68 -0.90 6.27
N GLU A 194 16.25 -1.78 5.44
CA GLU A 194 17.65 -2.22 5.57
C GLU A 194 18.66 -1.14 5.14
N TYR A 195 18.24 -0.19 4.29
CA TYR A 195 19.11 0.86 3.74
C TYR A 195 18.62 2.28 4.05
N ILE A 196 18.00 2.45 5.20
CA ILE A 196 17.38 3.72 5.59
C ILE A 196 18.38 4.87 5.62
N GLU A 197 19.66 4.60 5.91
CA GLU A 197 20.76 5.56 5.91
C GLU A 197 21.11 6.10 4.52
N LYS A 198 20.68 5.42 3.45
CA LYS A 198 20.87 5.85 2.05
C LYS A 198 19.69 6.65 1.50
N LEU A 199 18.64 6.82 2.29
CA LEU A 199 17.35 7.36 1.87
C LEU A 199 16.99 8.59 2.68
N ASN A 200 16.23 9.52 2.08
CA ASN A 200 15.77 10.72 2.77
C ASN A 200 14.27 10.66 3.05
N ILE A 201 13.92 9.92 4.10
CA ILE A 201 12.53 9.55 4.41
C ILE A 201 12.02 10.34 5.61
N TYR A 202 10.78 10.82 5.50
CA TYR A 202 10.02 11.47 6.58
C TYR A 202 8.72 10.72 6.86
N THR A 203 7.93 11.20 7.82
CA THR A 203 6.58 10.69 8.07
C THR A 203 5.53 11.76 7.90
N GLU A 204 4.30 11.35 7.60
CA GLU A 204 3.12 12.18 7.70
C GLU A 204 2.05 11.44 8.51
N GLN A 205 1.73 11.96 9.68
CA GLN A 205 0.72 11.39 10.56
C GLN A 205 -0.68 11.72 10.04
N LEU A 206 -1.43 10.67 9.70
CA LEU A 206 -2.85 10.73 9.38
C LEU A 206 -3.69 10.61 10.66
N ASN A 207 -4.92 11.11 10.62
CA ASN A 207 -5.88 10.87 11.68
C ASN A 207 -6.37 9.42 11.61
N SER A 208 -6.79 8.86 12.75
CA SER A 208 -7.33 7.49 12.82
C SER A 208 -8.60 7.28 11.99
N ASP A 209 -9.32 8.35 11.65
CA ASP A 209 -10.52 8.29 10.80
C ASP A 209 -10.22 8.62 9.32
N ASP A 210 -8.95 8.93 8.97
CA ASP A 210 -8.55 9.21 7.57
C ASP A 210 -8.31 7.92 6.77
N ILE A 211 -7.90 6.87 7.46
CA ILE A 211 -7.38 5.63 6.89
C ILE A 211 -7.70 4.45 7.81
N PHE A 212 -8.12 3.35 7.23
CA PHE A 212 -8.39 2.10 7.91
C PHE A 212 -7.66 0.95 7.22
N GLU A 213 -7.41 -0.13 7.95
CA GLU A 213 -6.87 -1.36 7.39
C GLU A 213 -7.95 -2.42 7.40
N MET A 214 -8.16 -3.06 6.26
CA MET A 214 -9.18 -4.08 6.07
C MET A 214 -8.51 -5.44 6.03
N ASP A 215 -8.18 -5.95 7.21
CA ASP A 215 -7.33 -7.13 7.39
C ASP A 215 -8.14 -8.39 7.68
N ASN A 216 -9.32 -8.22 8.30
CA ASN A 216 -10.30 -9.26 8.55
C ASN A 216 -11.76 -8.74 8.49
N LEU A 217 -12.72 -9.64 8.71
CA LEU A 217 -14.14 -9.33 8.61
C LEU A 217 -14.64 -8.33 9.67
N ASP A 218 -14.06 -8.35 10.88
CA ASP A 218 -14.41 -7.39 11.93
C ASP A 218 -13.96 -5.98 11.53
N ASP A 219 -12.78 -5.86 10.90
CA ASP A 219 -12.32 -4.58 10.36
C ASP A 219 -13.25 -4.07 9.26
N TYR A 220 -13.64 -4.94 8.32
CA TYR A 220 -14.57 -4.57 7.26
C TYR A 220 -15.91 -4.06 7.81
N HIS A 221 -16.50 -4.75 8.78
CA HIS A 221 -17.72 -4.30 9.42
C HIS A 221 -17.53 -3.01 10.23
N HIS A 222 -16.39 -2.84 10.89
CA HIS A 222 -16.04 -1.59 11.58
C HIS A 222 -15.95 -0.42 10.61
N ILE A 223 -15.30 -0.63 9.46
CA ILE A 223 -15.16 0.35 8.38
C ILE A 223 -16.53 0.75 7.83
N LEU A 224 -17.42 -0.21 7.57
CA LEU A 224 -18.79 0.07 7.12
C LEU A 224 -19.60 0.90 8.13
N GLN A 225 -19.38 0.71 9.44
CA GLN A 225 -20.04 1.51 10.48
C GLN A 225 -19.46 2.93 10.58
N LYS A 226 -18.14 3.08 10.35
CA LYS A 226 -17.40 4.33 10.49
C LYS A 226 -17.56 5.26 9.29
N LEU A 227 -17.49 4.70 8.09
CA LEU A 227 -17.74 5.45 6.87
C LEU A 227 -19.25 5.67 6.77
N THR A 228 -19.72 6.90 6.91
CA THR A 228 -21.11 7.20 6.55
C THR A 228 -21.27 7.08 5.04
N PRO A 229 -22.41 6.53 4.56
CA PRO A 229 -22.75 6.60 3.14
C PRO A 229 -22.66 8.05 2.69
N ASN A 230 -21.99 8.30 1.56
CA ASN A 230 -22.09 9.60 0.91
C ASN A 230 -23.58 9.85 0.66
N LYS A 231 -24.22 10.67 1.49
CA LYS A 231 -25.47 11.31 1.10
C LYS A 231 -25.09 12.16 -0.10
N GLU A 232 -25.51 11.72 -1.27
CA GLU A 232 -25.33 12.36 -2.56
C GLU A 232 -25.35 13.89 -2.40
N LYS A 233 -24.28 14.54 -2.86
CA LYS A 233 -24.28 15.96 -3.20
C LYS A 233 -24.70 16.10 -4.66
#